data_AF-A0A0A0HKP6-F1
#
_entry.id   AF-A0A0A0HKP6-F1
#
_cell.length_a   1.000
_cell.length_b   1.000
_cell.length_c   1.000
_cell.angle_alpha   90.00
_cell.angle_beta   90.00
_cell.angle_gamma   90.00
#
_symmetry.space_group_name_H-M   'P 1'
#
loop_
_entity.id
_entity.type
_entity.pdbx_description
1 polymer ?
#
loop_
_entity_poly.entity_id
_entity_poly.type
_entity_poly.pdbx_seq_one_letter_code
_entity_poly.pdbx_strand_id
1 'polypeptide(L)'
;MTRHDDSLDAAVRRSAAKGIGAAFIARDLGVTPNRVHAVLARLRRNGEEFPRVRPGPALRPQGLRLSTLDGATRRAFEPHAAAREVSIRELVQLILRTVARDNLIDAILDDKETNP
;
A
#
# COMPACT_ATOMS: atom_id res chain seq x y z
N MET A 1 26.44 21.73 5.80
CA MET A 1 26.71 20.95 7.03
C MET A 1 25.40 20.38 7.53
N THR A 2 25.06 19.15 7.12
CA THR A 2 23.84 18.47 7.55
C THR A 2 24.11 17.88 8.93
N ARG A 3 23.38 18.33 9.97
CA ARG A 3 23.50 17.81 11.34
C ARG A 3 23.55 16.28 11.30
N HIS A 4 24.69 15.72 11.68
CA HIS A 4 24.89 14.31 11.92
C HIS A 4 24.00 13.92 13.09
N ASP A 5 22.85 13.37 12.78
CA ASP A 5 21.96 12.79 13.77
C ASP A 5 22.48 11.37 14.08
N ASP A 6 23.69 11.30 14.67
CA ASP A 6 24.39 10.04 14.99
C ASP A 6 23.55 9.12 15.88
N SER A 7 22.59 9.71 16.60
CA SER A 7 21.57 9.01 17.38
C SER A 7 20.69 8.09 16.52
N LEU A 8 20.28 8.56 15.33
CA LEU A 8 19.44 7.79 14.41
C LEU A 8 20.23 6.65 13.75
N ASP A 9 21.49 6.91 13.39
CA ASP A 9 22.36 5.92 12.77
C ASP A 9 22.62 4.74 13.69
N ALA A 10 22.93 5.00 14.95
CA ALA A 10 23.14 3.95 15.94
C ALA A 10 21.88 3.10 16.15
N ALA A 11 20.70 3.72 16.15
CA ALA A 11 19.42 3.02 16.29
C ALA A 11 19.09 2.17 15.05
N VAL A 12 19.23 2.73 13.84
CA VAL A 12 19.01 2.02 12.58
C VAL A 12 19.98 0.86 12.42
N ARG A 13 21.28 1.07 12.74
CA ARG A 13 22.32 0.04 12.71
C ARG A 13 21.97 -1.14 13.62
N ARG A 14 21.65 -0.88 14.90
CA ARG A 14 21.28 -1.93 15.87
C ARG A 14 20.07 -2.73 15.42
N SER A 15 19.05 -2.07 14.89
CA SER A 15 17.83 -2.76 14.44
C SER A 15 18.04 -3.53 13.13
N ALA A 16 18.84 -2.98 12.21
CA ALA A 16 19.18 -3.65 10.95
C ALA A 16 20.08 -4.88 11.17
N ALA A 17 21.02 -4.83 12.12
CA ALA A 17 21.85 -5.99 12.50
C ALA A 17 21.02 -7.17 13.03
N LYS A 18 19.86 -6.89 13.63
CA LYS A 18 18.88 -7.89 14.08
C LYS A 18 17.97 -8.42 12.94
N GLY A 19 18.18 -7.97 11.69
CA GLY A 19 17.35 -8.36 10.55
C GLY A 19 15.96 -7.74 10.55
N ILE A 20 15.75 -6.63 11.26
CA ILE A 20 14.47 -5.92 11.28
C ILE A 20 14.32 -5.10 10.00
N GLY A 21 13.13 -5.17 9.38
CA GLY A 21 12.83 -4.43 8.15
C GLY A 21 12.73 -2.92 8.33
N ALA A 22 13.11 -2.17 7.29
CA ALA A 22 13.11 -0.70 7.31
C ALA A 22 11.76 -0.08 7.69
N ALA A 23 10.64 -0.70 7.30
CA ALA A 23 9.29 -0.25 7.67
C ALA A 23 9.02 -0.36 9.19
N PHE A 24 9.52 -1.43 9.84
CA PHE A 24 9.39 -1.59 11.28
C PHE A 24 10.32 -0.64 12.03
N ILE A 25 11.56 -0.50 11.56
CA ILE A 25 12.51 0.48 12.11
C ILE A 25 11.92 1.90 12.02
N ALA A 26 11.30 2.25 10.89
CA ALA A 26 10.67 3.55 10.70
C ALA A 26 9.53 3.79 11.71
N ARG A 27 8.66 2.78 11.91
CA ARG A 27 7.56 2.85 12.88
C ARG A 27 8.08 2.98 14.32
N ASP A 28 9.09 2.19 14.68
CA ASP A 28 9.69 2.16 16.01
C ASP A 28 10.39 3.49 16.35
N LEU A 29 11.08 4.07 15.39
CA LEU A 29 11.83 5.31 15.56
C LEU A 29 11.01 6.58 15.24
N GLY A 30 9.73 6.45 14.86
CA GLY A 30 8.88 7.58 14.52
C GLY A 30 9.33 8.37 13.29
N VAL A 31 10.03 7.72 12.35
CA VAL A 31 10.56 8.34 11.11
C VAL A 31 9.93 7.74 9.87
N THR A 32 10.18 8.34 8.70
CA THR A 32 9.69 7.78 7.43
C THR A 32 10.55 6.59 6.98
N PRO A 33 9.96 5.58 6.30
CA PRO A 33 10.72 4.48 5.69
C PRO A 33 11.81 4.97 4.74
N ASN A 34 11.54 6.04 3.97
CA ASN A 34 12.52 6.66 3.08
C ASN A 34 13.76 7.16 3.85
N ARG A 35 13.57 7.75 5.03
CA ARG A 35 14.68 8.20 5.87
C ARG A 35 15.52 7.02 6.37
N VAL A 36 14.90 5.91 6.74
CA VAL A 36 15.61 4.67 7.11
C VAL A 36 16.38 4.09 5.92
N HIS A 37 15.79 4.06 4.73
CA HIS A 37 16.48 3.61 3.51
C HIS A 37 17.70 4.47 3.17
N ALA A 38 17.60 5.79 3.34
CA ALA A 38 18.73 6.70 3.13
C ALA A 38 19.88 6.45 4.12
N VAL A 39 19.57 6.20 5.39
CA VAL A 39 20.57 5.84 6.43
C VAL A 39 21.21 4.49 6.11
N LEU A 40 20.42 3.45 5.79
CA LEU A 40 20.96 2.14 5.41
C LEU A 40 21.85 2.20 4.16
N ALA A 41 21.48 3.01 3.17
CA ALA A 41 22.31 3.22 1.97
C ALA A 41 23.63 3.94 2.29
N ARG A 42 23.64 4.85 3.28
CA ARG A 42 24.87 5.47 3.77
C ARG A 42 25.75 4.48 4.54
N LEU A 43 25.18 3.73 5.49
CA LEU A 43 25.91 2.73 6.28
C LEU A 43 26.56 1.66 5.39
N ARG A 44 25.86 1.19 4.36
CA ARG A 44 26.42 0.26 3.36
C ARG A 44 27.58 0.85 2.56
N ARG A 45 27.51 2.13 2.20
CA ARG A 45 28.63 2.83 1.54
C ARG A 45 29.86 2.97 2.44
N ASN A 46 29.65 2.94 3.75
CA ASN A 46 30.73 2.96 4.75
C ASN A 46 31.22 1.53 5.10
N GLY A 47 30.81 0.51 4.34
CA GLY A 47 31.29 -0.87 4.49
C GLY A 47 30.49 -1.74 5.46
N GLU A 48 29.35 -1.27 5.99
CA GLU A 48 28.52 -2.10 6.86
C GLU A 48 27.62 -3.05 6.07
N GLU A 49 27.72 -4.34 6.38
CA GLU A 49 26.80 -5.35 5.88
C GLU A 49 25.69 -5.63 6.89
N PHE A 50 24.45 -5.65 6.39
CA PHE A 50 23.28 -6.01 7.17
C PHE A 50 22.64 -7.25 6.55
N PRO A 51 22.10 -8.17 7.38
CA PRO A 51 21.39 -9.33 6.89
C PRO A 51 20.27 -8.90 5.94
N ARG A 52 20.09 -9.63 4.83
CA ARG A 52 18.94 -9.44 3.95
C ARG A 52 17.69 -9.76 4.75
N VAL A 53 16.92 -8.72 5.06
CA VAL A 53 15.59 -8.88 5.62
C VAL A 53 14.78 -9.63 4.57
N ARG A 54 14.37 -10.86 4.89
CA ARG A 54 13.42 -11.58 4.06
C ARG A 54 12.19 -10.69 3.97
N PRO A 55 11.75 -10.27 2.77
CA PRO A 55 10.48 -9.59 2.66
C PRO A 55 9.46 -10.54 3.31
N GLY A 56 8.90 -10.12 4.44
CA GLY A 56 7.71 -10.77 4.96
C GLY A 56 6.65 -10.79 3.85
N PRO A 57 5.63 -11.66 3.93
CA PRO A 57 4.52 -11.63 2.99
C PRO A 57 4.11 -10.16 2.85
N ALA A 58 4.18 -9.64 1.62
CA ALA A 58 3.95 -8.24 1.33
C ALA A 58 2.72 -7.82 2.14
N LEU A 59 2.85 -6.78 2.97
CA LEU A 59 1.69 -6.13 3.57
C LEU A 59 0.83 -5.75 2.36
N ARG A 60 -0.15 -6.60 2.05
CA ARG A 60 -1.11 -6.35 0.99
C ARG A 60 -1.60 -4.94 1.28
N PRO A 61 -1.64 -4.03 0.29
CA PRO A 61 -2.25 -2.73 0.49
C PRO A 61 -3.58 -2.96 1.21
N GLN A 62 -3.81 -2.31 2.35
CA GLN A 62 -5.04 -2.45 3.17
C GLN A 62 -6.24 -1.81 2.45
N GLY A 63 -6.52 -2.27 1.25
CA GLY A 63 -7.52 -1.73 0.36
C GLY A 63 -7.19 -2.10 -1.07
N LEU A 64 -8.18 -2.60 -1.79
CA LEU A 64 -8.15 -2.75 -3.24
C LEU A 64 -7.59 -1.46 -3.85
N ARG A 65 -6.41 -1.53 -4.47
CA ARG A 65 -6.04 -0.51 -5.44
C ARG A 65 -7.01 -0.69 -6.59
N LEU A 66 -7.96 0.24 -6.72
CA LEU A 66 -8.89 0.37 -7.85
C LEU A 66 -8.17 0.73 -9.17
N SER A 67 -6.90 0.35 -9.32
CA SER A 67 -5.99 0.78 -10.37
C SER A 67 -6.12 0.01 -11.68
N THR A 68 -7.21 -0.73 -11.90
CA THR A 68 -7.42 -1.48 -13.15
C THR A 68 -8.88 -1.49 -13.57
N LEU A 69 -9.58 -0.35 -13.46
CA LEU A 69 -10.71 -0.13 -14.36
C LEU A 69 -10.11 0.22 -15.73
N ASP A 70 -10.46 -0.55 -16.76
CA ASP A 70 -10.12 -0.19 -18.12
C ASP A 70 -10.81 1.12 -18.54
N GLY A 71 -10.34 1.71 -19.65
CA GLY A 71 -10.83 3.01 -20.09
C GLY A 71 -12.33 3.04 -20.40
N ALA A 72 -12.91 1.94 -20.90
CA ALA A 72 -14.33 1.88 -21.23
C ALA A 72 -15.18 1.85 -19.95
N THR A 73 -14.81 1.01 -18.99
CA THR A 73 -15.49 0.96 -17.68
C THR A 73 -15.41 2.31 -16.97
N ARG A 74 -14.25 2.99 -17.02
CA ARG A 74 -14.14 4.33 -16.41
C ARG A 74 -15.10 5.34 -17.03
N ARG A 75 -15.23 5.36 -18.36
CA ARG A 75 -16.15 6.26 -19.08
C ARG A 75 -17.61 5.96 -18.75
N ALA A 76 -17.97 4.70 -18.58
CA ALA A 76 -19.32 4.31 -18.19
C ALA A 76 -19.70 4.83 -16.78
N PHE A 77 -18.74 4.93 -15.86
CA PHE A 77 -18.97 5.40 -14.49
C PHE A 77 -18.97 6.94 -14.36
N GLU A 78 -18.36 7.66 -15.30
CA GLU A 78 -18.22 9.11 -15.28
C GLU A 78 -19.56 9.88 -15.15
N PRO A 79 -20.62 9.59 -15.94
CA PRO A 79 -21.90 10.30 -15.77
C PRO A 79 -22.54 10.03 -14.40
N HIS A 80 -22.39 8.81 -13.87
CA HIS A 80 -22.96 8.45 -12.57
C HIS A 80 -22.22 9.09 -11.39
N ALA A 81 -20.92 9.30 -11.55
CA ALA A 81 -20.07 9.97 -10.57
C ALA A 81 -20.34 11.49 -10.59
N ALA A 82 -20.42 12.07 -11.78
CA ALA A 82 -20.75 13.49 -11.97
C ALA A 82 -22.12 13.85 -11.39
N ALA A 83 -23.15 13.03 -11.64
CA ALA A 83 -24.50 13.24 -11.10
C ALA A 83 -24.58 13.20 -9.56
N ARG A 84 -23.55 12.68 -8.89
CA ARG A 84 -23.46 12.53 -7.44
C ARG A 84 -22.39 13.41 -6.81
N GLU A 85 -21.71 14.24 -7.60
CA GLU A 85 -20.60 15.10 -7.16
C GLU A 85 -19.49 14.36 -6.41
N VAL A 86 -19.24 13.10 -6.78
CA VAL A 86 -18.19 12.25 -6.19
C VAL A 86 -17.19 11.83 -7.25
N SER A 87 -15.98 11.49 -6.82
CA SER A 87 -15.00 10.85 -7.70
C SER A 87 -15.47 9.45 -8.11
N ILE A 88 -15.03 8.98 -9.28
CA ILE A 88 -15.26 7.59 -9.73
C ILE A 88 -14.79 6.58 -8.68
N ARG A 89 -13.70 6.89 -7.97
CA ARG A 89 -13.18 6.07 -6.88
C ARG A 89 -14.18 5.94 -5.73
N GLU A 90 -14.75 7.05 -5.29
CA GLU A 90 -15.76 7.08 -4.22
C GLU A 90 -17.04 6.37 -4.65
N LEU A 91 -17.47 6.58 -5.90
CA LEU A 91 -18.63 5.88 -6.45
C LEU A 91 -18.44 4.37 -6.45
N VAL A 92 -17.29 3.87 -6.91
CA VAL A 92 -17.01 2.43 -6.93
C VAL A 92 -16.94 1.87 -5.51
N GLN A 93 -16.33 2.59 -4.56
CA GLN A 93 -16.33 2.18 -3.16
C GLN A 93 -17.74 2.12 -2.58
N LEU A 94 -18.60 3.09 -2.90
CA LEU A 94 -19.99 3.10 -2.48
C LEU A 94 -20.75 1.90 -3.03
N ILE A 95 -20.60 1.62 -4.33
CA ILE A 95 -21.22 0.46 -4.98
C ILE A 95 -20.76 -0.83 -4.32
N LEU A 96 -19.45 -1.04 -4.16
CA LEU A 96 -18.90 -2.25 -3.54
C LEU A 96 -19.38 -2.43 -2.09
N ARG A 97 -19.50 -1.34 -1.33
CA ARG A 97 -20.05 -1.37 0.04
C ARG A 97 -21.52 -1.78 0.03
N THR A 98 -22.34 -1.21 -0.85
CA THR A 98 -23.76 -1.55 -0.97
C THR A 98 -23.94 -3.01 -1.40
N VAL A 99 -23.20 -3.45 -2.42
CA VAL A 99 -23.23 -4.84 -2.91
C VAL A 99 -22.87 -5.83 -1.80
N ALA A 100 -21.83 -5.53 -1.02
CA ALA A 100 -21.42 -6.37 0.11
C ALA A 100 -22.43 -6.34 1.26
N ARG A 101 -22.96 -5.17 1.62
CA ARG A 101 -23.93 -5.00 2.70
C ARG A 101 -25.24 -5.71 2.41
N ASP A 102 -25.71 -5.63 1.17
CA ASP A 102 -27.02 -6.12 0.75
C ASP A 102 -26.94 -7.55 0.16
N ASN A 103 -25.78 -8.22 0.30
CA ASN A 103 -25.49 -9.57 -0.19
C ASN A 103 -25.83 -9.78 -1.69
N LEU A 104 -25.54 -8.78 -2.52
CA LEU A 104 -25.86 -8.76 -3.95
C LEU A 104 -24.75 -9.35 -4.83
N ILE A 105 -23.68 -9.89 -4.24
CA ILE A 105 -22.53 -10.42 -4.98
C ILE A 105 -22.99 -11.52 -5.93
N ASP A 106 -23.69 -12.52 -5.40
CA ASP A 106 -24.15 -13.66 -6.20
C ASP A 106 -25.20 -13.23 -7.23
N ALA A 107 -26.03 -12.22 -6.94
CA ALA A 107 -27.04 -11.71 -7.88
C ALA A 107 -26.44 -10.92 -9.06
N ILE A 108 -25.28 -10.27 -8.87
CA ILE A 108 -24.58 -9.52 -9.92
C ILE A 108 -23.64 -10.43 -10.72
N LEU A 109 -23.09 -11.46 -10.07
CA LEU A 109 -22.14 -12.40 -10.65
C LEU A 109 -22.78 -13.71 -11.12
N ASP A 110 -24.10 -13.89 -11.04
CA ASP A 110 -24.74 -15.17 -11.36
C ASP A 110 -24.53 -15.52 -12.84
N ASP A 111 -23.48 -16.31 -13.07
CA ASP A 111 -23.07 -16.98 -14.31
C ASP A 111 -23.80 -18.34 -14.40
N LYS A 112 -25.01 -18.43 -13.85
CA LYS A 112 -25.90 -19.56 -14.11
C LYS A 112 -26.53 -19.38 -15.47
N GLU A 113 -25.83 -19.93 -16.46
CA GLU A 113 -26.33 -20.35 -17.77
C GLU A 113 -27.86 -20.29 -17.90
N THR A 114 -28.38 -19.18 -18.45
CA THR A 114 -29.54 -19.29 -19.34
C THR A 114 -29.04 -19.85 -20.66
N ASN A 115 -28.86 -21.18 -20.70
CA ASN A 115 -28.76 -21.93 -21.95
C ASN A 115 -30.15 -22.55 -22.20
N PRO A 116 -30.83 -22.25 -23.32
CA PRO A 116 -32.15 -22.79 -23.65
C PRO A 116 -32.15 -24.29 -23.93
#